data_AF-A0A4P5VXT4-F1
#
_entry.id   AF-A0A4P5VXT4-F1
#
_cell.length_a   1.000
_cell.length_b   1.000
_cell.length_c   1.000
_cell.angle_alpha   90.00
_cell.angle_beta   90.00
_cell.angle_gamma   90.00
#
_symmetry.space_group_name_H-M   'P 1'
#
loop_
_entity.id
_entity.type
_entity.pdbx_description
1 polymer ?
#
loop_
_entity_poly.entity_id
_entity_poly.type
_entity_poly.pdbx_seq_one_letter_code
_entity_poly.pdbx_strand_id
1 'polypeptide(L)'
;MRTVLVPHVVAGALRLGAPESHHLLRVICLPRGGSVRVTDGTGNEAHATLDDVLDGLACLTVGALTTAAPPPPCVVLLGMPKPALLEEAVTLGVECGATALWLVNAARSLPVAPRLDRLERVIDAALKQCRRADRPALSAFSSIDGAIRAAPPGARFLAAPGGASAAEAWSAAAPQRNGDAAYSLAIGPEGGWTPGEIDALLTAHFVTVNLGTAILRAPTAVAAGLSALNATRLR
;
A
#
# COMPACT_ATOMS: atom_id res chain seq x y z
N MET A 1 13.34 -6.97 -15.04
CA MET A 1 12.64 -5.95 -15.86
C MET A 1 12.28 -4.77 -14.97
N ARG A 2 12.59 -3.54 -15.39
CA ARG A 2 12.37 -2.31 -14.59
C ARG A 2 10.98 -1.74 -14.89
N THR A 3 10.36 -1.09 -13.91
CA THR A 3 9.00 -0.54 -14.01
C THR A 3 9.04 0.97 -14.12
N VAL A 4 8.27 1.52 -15.04
CA VAL A 4 8.01 2.95 -15.23
C VAL A 4 6.55 3.21 -14.89
N LEU A 5 6.30 4.23 -14.06
CA LEU A 5 4.95 4.70 -13.76
C LEU A 5 4.62 5.89 -14.66
N VAL A 6 3.48 5.85 -15.34
CA VAL A 6 3.01 6.93 -16.23
C VAL A 6 1.57 7.31 -15.88
N PRO A 7 1.08 8.49 -16.29
CA PRO A 7 -0.31 8.88 -15.99
C PRO A 7 -1.35 7.94 -16.59
N HIS A 8 -1.11 7.47 -17.82
CA HIS A 8 -1.98 6.53 -18.54
C HIS A 8 -1.14 5.61 -19.41
N VAL A 9 -1.46 4.31 -19.44
CA VAL A 9 -0.86 3.36 -20.37
C VAL A 9 -1.68 3.36 -21.66
N VAL A 10 -1.03 3.54 -22.81
CA VAL A 10 -1.64 3.44 -24.15
C VAL A 10 -0.65 2.73 -25.06
N ALA A 11 -1.15 1.83 -25.92
CA ALA A 11 -0.31 1.12 -26.90
C ALA A 11 0.22 2.09 -27.96
N GLY A 12 1.42 1.83 -28.45
CA GLY A 12 2.10 2.67 -29.45
C GLY A 12 3.15 3.58 -28.83
N ALA A 13 3.40 4.73 -29.46
CA ALA A 13 4.50 5.62 -29.08
C ALA A 13 4.22 6.36 -27.77
N LEU A 14 5.17 6.30 -26.84
CA LEU A 14 5.13 6.95 -25.53
C LEU A 14 6.42 7.73 -25.28
N ARG A 15 6.31 9.04 -25.11
CA ARG A 15 7.42 9.88 -24.66
C ARG A 15 7.34 10.09 -23.15
N LEU A 16 8.38 9.69 -22.43
CA LEU A 16 8.41 9.85 -20.97
C LEU A 16 8.74 11.28 -20.56
N GLY A 17 8.22 11.68 -19.40
CA GLY A 17 8.61 12.94 -18.76
C GLY A 17 10.06 12.96 -18.29
N ALA A 18 10.56 14.13 -17.91
CA ALA A 18 11.96 14.31 -17.52
C ALA A 18 12.42 13.42 -16.34
N PRO A 19 11.65 13.24 -15.24
CA PRO A 19 12.10 12.42 -14.13
C PRO A 19 12.29 10.94 -14.50
N GLU A 20 11.31 10.34 -15.17
CA GLU A 20 11.37 8.93 -15.59
C GLU A 20 12.41 8.73 -16.71
N SER A 21 12.56 9.69 -17.64
CA SER A 21 13.62 9.66 -18.66
C SER A 21 15.01 9.72 -18.03
N HIS A 22 15.24 10.62 -17.07
CA HIS A 22 16.52 10.70 -16.36
C HIS A 22 16.80 9.39 -15.61
N HIS A 23 15.80 8.85 -14.92
CA HIS A 23 15.95 7.58 -14.23
C HIS A 23 16.33 6.46 -15.21
N LEU A 24 15.59 6.28 -16.32
CA LEU A 24 15.86 5.23 -17.31
C LEU A 24 17.22 5.38 -18.01
N LEU A 25 17.58 6.59 -18.41
CA LEU A 25 18.74 6.82 -19.28
C LEU A 25 20.05 7.03 -18.51
N ARG A 26 19.99 7.61 -17.30
CA ARG A 26 21.19 7.99 -16.53
C ARG A 26 21.43 7.14 -15.29
N VAL A 27 20.38 6.76 -14.57
CA VAL A 27 20.52 5.92 -13.36
C VAL A 27 20.53 4.44 -13.75
N ILE A 28 19.61 4.10 -14.64
CA ILE A 28 19.37 2.74 -15.11
C ILE A 28 20.30 2.39 -16.27
N CYS A 29 20.66 3.38 -17.08
CA CYS A 29 21.45 3.22 -18.31
C CYS A 29 20.85 2.17 -19.26
N LEU A 30 19.53 2.22 -19.49
CA LEU A 30 18.85 1.31 -20.40
C LEU A 30 19.36 1.53 -21.84
N PRO A 31 19.88 0.51 -22.54
CA PRO A 31 20.28 0.67 -23.93
C PRO A 31 19.06 0.76 -24.85
N ARG A 32 19.25 1.33 -26.05
CA ARG A 32 18.25 1.21 -27.13
C ARG A 32 17.96 -0.26 -27.41
N GLY A 33 16.69 -0.58 -27.69
CA GLY A 33 16.18 -1.95 -27.76
C GLY A 33 15.96 -2.61 -26.40
N GLY A 34 16.31 -1.96 -25.28
CA GLY A 34 16.06 -2.46 -23.94
C GLY A 34 14.58 -2.41 -23.56
N SER A 35 14.09 -3.42 -22.84
CA SER A 35 12.69 -3.53 -22.43
C SER A 35 12.43 -3.09 -20.98
N VAL A 36 11.28 -2.45 -20.78
CA VAL A 36 10.73 -2.03 -19.49
C VAL A 36 9.27 -2.44 -19.36
N ARG A 37 8.78 -2.49 -18.13
CA ARG A 37 7.37 -2.53 -17.80
C ARG A 37 6.86 -1.10 -17.65
N VAL A 38 5.71 -0.80 -18.23
CA VAL A 38 5.00 0.47 -18.02
C VAL A 38 3.69 0.14 -17.29
N THR A 39 3.32 0.95 -16.31
CA THR A 39 2.06 0.84 -15.57
C THR A 39 1.51 2.24 -15.30
N ASP A 40 0.18 2.36 -15.15
CA ASP A 40 -0.46 3.60 -14.70
C ASP A 40 -0.91 3.56 -13.23
N GLY A 41 -0.65 2.45 -12.53
CA GLY A 41 -1.08 2.30 -11.15
C GLY A 41 -2.58 2.04 -10.98
N THR A 42 -3.35 1.87 -12.06
CA THR A 42 -4.79 1.55 -11.99
C THR A 42 -5.09 0.09 -12.32
N GLY A 43 -4.05 -0.73 -12.46
CA GLY A 43 -4.13 -2.13 -12.89
C GLY A 43 -3.72 -2.34 -14.35
N ASN A 44 -3.55 -1.28 -15.14
CA ASN A 44 -3.07 -1.41 -16.53
C ASN A 44 -1.55 -1.47 -16.55
N GLU A 45 -1.03 -2.40 -17.34
CA GLU A 45 0.40 -2.54 -17.59
C GLU A 45 0.67 -2.95 -19.04
N ALA A 46 1.89 -2.72 -19.49
CA ALA A 46 2.37 -3.19 -20.78
C ALA A 46 3.89 -3.36 -20.76
N HIS A 47 4.39 -4.19 -21.66
CA HIS A 47 5.81 -4.17 -22.02
C HIS A 47 6.07 -3.01 -22.98
N ALA A 48 7.19 -2.33 -22.80
CA ALA A 48 7.64 -1.31 -23.72
C ALA A 48 9.14 -1.46 -24.02
N THR A 49 9.56 -0.97 -25.17
CA THR A 49 10.95 -1.00 -25.63
C THR A 49 11.44 0.42 -25.83
N LEU A 50 12.67 0.72 -25.40
CA LEU A 50 13.31 2.00 -25.66
C LEU A 50 13.80 2.07 -27.11
N ASP A 51 13.12 2.86 -27.94
CA ASP A 51 13.46 2.98 -29.35
C ASP A 51 14.46 4.10 -29.60
N ASP A 52 14.25 5.25 -28.96
CA ASP A 52 15.08 6.44 -29.16
C ASP A 52 15.10 7.39 -27.95
N VAL A 53 15.95 8.41 -28.03
CA VAL A 53 16.04 9.51 -27.08
C VAL A 53 15.93 10.83 -27.86
N LEU A 54 14.85 11.58 -27.63
CA LEU A 54 14.59 12.86 -28.29
C LEU A 54 14.57 14.00 -27.26
N ASP A 55 15.39 15.02 -27.47
CA ASP A 55 15.63 16.13 -26.52
C ASP A 55 15.96 15.66 -25.10
N GLY A 56 16.70 14.54 -24.99
CA GLY A 56 17.04 13.92 -23.70
C GLY A 56 15.90 13.16 -23.01
N LEU A 57 14.74 13.02 -23.67
CA LEU A 57 13.59 12.25 -23.18
C LEU A 57 13.52 10.88 -23.85
N ALA A 58 13.25 9.85 -23.05
CA ALA A 58 13.11 8.48 -23.53
C ALA A 58 11.81 8.33 -24.34
N CYS A 59 11.94 7.78 -25.55
CA CYS A 59 10.84 7.45 -26.44
C CYS A 59 10.70 5.93 -26.50
N LEU A 60 9.54 5.43 -26.07
CA LEU A 60 9.24 4.02 -25.98
C LEU A 60 8.15 3.62 -26.99
N THR A 61 8.20 2.39 -27.50
CA THR A 61 7.04 1.74 -28.11
C THR A 61 6.42 0.81 -27.08
N VAL A 62 5.18 1.10 -26.70
CA VAL A 62 4.37 0.33 -25.76
C VAL A 62 3.59 -0.73 -26.52
N GLY A 63 3.69 -1.98 -26.07
CA GLY A 63 2.97 -3.12 -26.64
C GLY A 63 1.50 -3.17 -26.22
N ALA A 64 0.90 -4.35 -26.39
CA ALA A 64 -0.47 -4.61 -25.96
C ALA A 64 -0.62 -4.45 -24.44
N LEU A 65 -1.72 -3.82 -24.02
CA LEU A 65 -2.05 -3.65 -22.62
C LEU A 65 -2.58 -4.95 -22.02
N THR A 66 -2.21 -5.19 -20.77
CA THR A 66 -2.89 -6.13 -19.89
C THR A 66 -3.48 -5.35 -18.73
N THR A 67 -4.72 -5.66 -18.37
CA THR A 67 -5.42 -5.04 -17.23
C THR A 67 -5.69 -6.12 -16.20
N ALA A 68 -5.07 -5.99 -15.04
CA ALA A 68 -5.37 -6.85 -13.91
C ALA A 68 -6.72 -6.44 -13.27
N ALA A 69 -7.49 -7.43 -12.82
CA ALA A 69 -8.65 -7.15 -11.98
C ALA A 69 -8.20 -6.48 -10.67
N PRO A 70 -8.92 -5.47 -10.16
CA PRO A 70 -8.55 -4.81 -8.93
C PRO A 70 -8.58 -5.83 -7.76
N PRO A 71 -7.57 -5.82 -6.87
CA PRO A 71 -7.61 -6.71 -5.72
C PRO A 71 -8.74 -6.29 -4.76
N PRO A 72 -9.33 -7.25 -4.03
CA PRO A 72 -10.24 -6.93 -2.94
C PRO A 72 -9.57 -5.97 -1.93
N PRO A 73 -10.31 -4.98 -1.39
CA PRO A 73 -9.76 -3.94 -0.52
C PRO A 73 -8.99 -4.46 0.70
N CYS A 74 -7.76 -4.00 0.90
CA CYS A 74 -6.94 -4.22 2.09
C CYS A 74 -6.50 -2.87 2.64
N VAL A 75 -7.24 -2.31 3.61
CA VAL A 75 -6.99 -0.97 4.15
C VAL A 75 -6.17 -1.07 5.42
N VAL A 76 -5.08 -0.31 5.53
CA VAL A 76 -4.31 -0.20 6.78
C VAL A 76 -4.60 1.13 7.45
N LEU A 77 -5.18 1.08 8.65
CA LEU A 77 -5.33 2.24 9.54
C LEU A 77 -4.06 2.32 10.39
N LEU A 78 -3.15 3.22 10.02
CA LEU A 78 -1.87 3.40 10.68
C LEU A 78 -1.90 4.64 11.56
N GLY A 79 -1.92 4.45 12.88
CA GLY A 79 -1.62 5.52 13.82
C GLY A 79 -0.22 6.05 13.55
N MET A 80 -0.10 7.34 13.23
CA MET A 80 1.13 7.89 12.64
C MET A 80 2.34 7.73 13.57
N PRO A 81 3.34 6.91 13.19
CA PRO A 81 4.57 6.79 13.94
C PRO A 81 5.52 7.97 13.60
N LYS A 82 6.74 7.96 14.15
CA LYS A 82 7.78 8.92 13.77
C LYS A 82 8.03 8.92 12.25
N PRO A 83 8.39 10.07 11.64
CA PRO A 83 8.50 10.21 10.18
C PRO A 83 9.34 9.13 9.47
N ALA A 84 10.47 8.71 10.04
CA ALA A 84 11.32 7.67 9.46
C ALA A 84 10.61 6.30 9.43
N LEU A 85 9.90 5.94 10.49
CA LEU A 85 9.10 4.72 10.55
C LEU A 85 7.87 4.82 9.65
N LEU A 86 7.33 6.02 9.45
CA LEU A 86 6.18 6.22 8.59
C LEU A 86 6.53 5.91 7.11
N GLU A 87 7.65 6.41 6.60
CA GLU A 87 8.11 6.08 5.23
C GLU A 87 8.38 4.57 5.08
N GLU A 88 8.96 3.93 6.10
CA GLU A 88 9.19 2.47 6.12
C GLU A 88 7.87 1.68 6.14
N ALA A 89 6.90 2.08 6.97
CA ALA A 89 5.59 1.44 7.07
C ALA A 89 4.78 1.59 5.77
N VAL A 90 4.87 2.75 5.11
CA VAL A 90 4.22 2.99 3.80
C VAL A 90 4.83 2.08 2.74
N THR A 91 6.16 1.99 2.67
CA THR A 91 6.87 1.08 1.75
C THR A 91 6.40 -0.36 1.95
N LEU A 92 6.46 -0.86 3.19
CA LEU A 92 6.05 -2.23 3.51
C LEU A 92 4.56 -2.47 3.27
N GLY A 93 3.72 -1.47 3.50
CA GLY A 93 2.29 -1.55 3.17
C GLY A 93 2.05 -1.76 1.67
N VAL A 94 2.78 -1.04 0.82
CA VAL A 94 2.69 -1.20 -0.64
C VAL A 94 3.17 -2.58 -1.07
N GLU A 95 4.32 -3.02 -0.56
CA GLU A 95 4.93 -4.32 -0.89
C GLU A 95 4.08 -5.50 -0.43
N CYS A 96 3.48 -5.41 0.76
CA CYS A 96 2.64 -6.46 1.33
C CYS A 96 1.18 -6.41 0.89
N GLY A 97 0.84 -5.59 -0.12
CA GLY A 97 -0.46 -5.66 -0.80
C GLY A 97 -1.59 -4.82 -0.18
N ALA A 98 -1.30 -3.80 0.63
CA ALA A 98 -2.33 -2.85 1.05
C ALA A 98 -2.92 -2.14 -0.19
N THR A 99 -4.24 -2.02 -0.29
CA THR A 99 -4.90 -1.25 -1.37
C THR A 99 -5.13 0.20 -0.95
N ALA A 100 -5.09 0.48 0.36
CA ALA A 100 -5.10 1.84 0.88
C ALA A 100 -4.32 1.92 2.20
N LEU A 101 -3.65 3.06 2.39
CA LEU A 101 -2.90 3.40 3.59
C LEU A 101 -3.53 4.66 4.20
N TRP A 102 -4.11 4.51 5.38
CA TRP A 102 -4.81 5.58 6.08
C TRP A 102 -4.01 6.02 7.28
N LEU A 103 -3.48 7.24 7.21
CA LEU A 103 -2.72 7.86 8.27
C LEU A 103 -3.68 8.43 9.29
N VAL A 104 -3.64 7.91 10.51
CA VAL A 104 -4.53 8.34 11.58
C VAL A 104 -3.75 9.16 12.58
N ASN A 105 -4.23 10.38 12.86
CA ASN A 105 -3.75 11.17 13.98
C ASN A 105 -4.27 10.56 15.29
N ALA A 106 -3.51 9.61 15.84
CA ALA A 106 -3.81 8.95 17.09
C ALA A 106 -3.44 9.85 18.28
N ALA A 107 -4.04 9.61 19.44
CA ALA A 107 -3.74 10.36 20.66
C ALA A 107 -2.26 10.28 21.10
N ARG A 108 -1.55 9.21 20.70
CA ARG A 108 -0.12 9.00 20.97
C ARG A 108 0.79 9.19 19.75
N SER A 109 0.26 9.72 18.65
CA SER A 109 1.06 10.14 17.50
C SER A 109 1.80 11.44 17.80
N LEU A 110 2.90 11.69 17.10
CA LEU A 110 3.54 13.00 17.14
C LEU A 110 2.63 14.06 16.48
N PRO A 111 2.57 15.29 17.01
CA PRO A 111 1.73 16.37 16.49
C PRO A 111 2.36 17.00 15.23
N VAL A 112 2.69 16.18 14.24
CA VAL A 112 3.31 16.60 12.98
C VAL A 112 2.43 16.13 11.84
N ALA A 113 1.97 17.07 11.02
CA ALA A 113 1.21 16.73 9.83
C ALA A 113 2.07 15.91 8.87
N PRO A 114 1.54 14.80 8.31
CA PRO A 114 2.28 14.00 7.35
C PRO A 114 2.48 14.78 6.05
N ARG A 115 3.69 14.71 5.48
CA ARG A 115 3.96 15.28 4.15
C ARG A 115 3.44 14.31 3.08
N LEU A 116 2.17 14.42 2.71
CA LEU A 116 1.51 13.47 1.79
C LEU A 116 2.25 13.35 0.46
N ASP A 117 2.63 14.44 -0.20
CA ASP A 117 3.39 14.39 -1.46
C ASP A 117 4.70 13.60 -1.35
N ARG A 118 5.34 13.61 -0.17
CA ARG A 118 6.56 12.83 0.08
C ARG A 118 6.22 11.34 0.15
N LEU A 119 5.17 10.98 0.86
CA LEU A 119 4.72 9.59 1.01
C LEU A 119 4.15 9.03 -0.30
N GLU A 120 3.51 9.84 -1.13
CA GLU A 120 3.09 9.45 -2.47
C GLU A 120 4.28 9.06 -3.35
N ARG A 121 5.40 9.80 -3.28
CA ARG A 121 6.64 9.41 -3.97
C ARG A 121 7.23 8.12 -3.42
N VAL A 122 7.09 7.86 -2.11
CA VAL A 122 7.48 6.58 -1.49
C VAL A 122 6.61 5.45 -2.02
N ILE A 123 5.30 5.66 -2.15
CA ILE A 123 4.37 4.70 -2.74
C ILE A 123 4.75 4.39 -4.20
N ASP A 124 5.00 5.42 -5.01
CA ASP A 124 5.38 5.25 -6.42
C ASP A 124 6.70 4.48 -6.57
N ALA A 125 7.67 4.77 -5.70
CA ALA A 125 8.94 4.06 -5.68
C ALA A 125 8.77 2.59 -5.31
N ALA A 126 8.04 2.30 -4.22
CA ALA A 126 7.77 0.94 -3.77
C ALA A 126 6.97 0.14 -4.81
N LEU A 127 5.93 0.74 -5.42
CA LEU A 127 5.14 0.14 -6.50
C LEU A 127 6.01 -0.28 -7.68
N LYS A 128 6.93 0.59 -8.11
CA LYS A 128 7.87 0.29 -9.21
C LYS A 128 8.80 -0.87 -8.84
N GLN A 129 9.28 -0.91 -7.60
CA GLN A 129 10.21 -1.93 -7.09
C GLN A 129 9.55 -3.30 -6.95
N CYS A 130 8.36 -3.38 -6.37
CA CYS A 130 7.60 -4.63 -6.21
C CYS A 130 6.83 -5.04 -7.47
N ARG A 131 6.89 -4.21 -8.53
CA ARG A 131 6.24 -4.45 -9.84
C ARG A 131 4.73 -4.61 -9.74
N ARG A 132 4.12 -3.91 -8.79
CA ARG A 132 2.67 -3.86 -8.65
C ARG A 132 2.04 -3.02 -9.78
N ALA A 133 0.82 -3.36 -10.19
CA ALA A 133 0.07 -2.62 -11.21
C ALA A 133 -0.97 -1.67 -10.61
N ASP A 134 -1.36 -1.91 -9.37
CA ASP A 134 -2.38 -1.16 -8.63
C ASP A 134 -1.72 -0.34 -7.52
N ARG A 135 -1.90 0.98 -7.59
CA ARG A 135 -1.33 1.96 -6.68
C ARG A 135 -2.22 2.11 -5.46
N PRO A 136 -1.68 1.89 -4.24
CA PRO A 136 -2.47 2.09 -3.03
C PRO A 136 -2.89 3.55 -2.88
N ALA A 137 -4.14 3.77 -2.47
CA ALA A 137 -4.61 5.09 -2.10
C ALA A 137 -3.97 5.54 -0.77
N LEU A 138 -3.63 6.82 -0.65
CA LEU A 138 -3.14 7.42 0.58
C LEU A 138 -4.18 8.42 1.10
N SER A 139 -4.52 8.36 2.38
CA SER A 139 -5.46 9.31 2.99
C SER A 139 -5.02 9.62 4.42
N ALA A 140 -5.40 10.79 4.93
CA ALA A 140 -5.13 11.19 6.31
C ALA A 140 -6.44 11.49 7.04
N PHE A 141 -6.52 11.05 8.28
CA PHE A 141 -7.67 11.22 9.17
C PHE A 141 -7.23 11.94 10.44
N SER A 142 -8.04 12.91 10.87
CA SER A 142 -7.79 13.69 12.08
C SER A 142 -8.02 12.92 13.38
N SER A 143 -8.71 11.78 13.33
CA SER A 143 -8.98 10.91 14.48
C SER A 143 -9.28 9.47 14.05
N ILE A 144 -9.19 8.52 14.99
CA ILE A 144 -9.55 7.12 14.76
C ILE A 144 -11.03 6.94 14.41
N ASP A 145 -11.94 7.72 15.02
CA ASP A 145 -13.37 7.62 14.74
C ASP A 145 -13.70 8.00 13.30
N GLY A 146 -12.98 9.00 12.76
CA GLY A 146 -13.10 9.39 11.35
C GLY A 146 -12.69 8.26 10.43
N ALA A 147 -11.57 7.60 10.73
CA ALA A 147 -11.08 6.45 9.98
C ALA A 147 -12.04 5.25 10.09
N ILE A 148 -12.54 4.92 11.29
CA ILE A 148 -13.50 3.83 11.51
C ILE A 148 -14.78 4.03 10.68
N ARG A 149 -15.33 5.25 10.65
CA ARG A 149 -16.55 5.56 9.88
C ARG A 149 -16.34 5.46 8.38
N ALA A 150 -15.17 5.84 7.90
CA ALA A 150 -14.84 5.77 6.48
C ALA A 150 -14.50 4.34 6.02
N ALA A 151 -14.07 3.47 6.95
CA ALA A 151 -13.58 2.12 6.64
C ALA A 151 -14.59 1.34 5.80
N PRO A 152 -14.15 0.73 4.68
CA PRO A 152 -15.04 -0.01 3.80
C PRO A 152 -15.69 -1.17 4.56
N PRO A 153 -16.85 -1.67 4.09
CA PRO A 153 -17.40 -2.92 4.59
C PRO A 153 -16.40 -4.07 4.38
N GLY A 154 -16.35 -5.00 5.32
CA GLY A 154 -15.42 -6.12 5.31
C GLY A 154 -14.97 -6.50 6.71
N ALA A 155 -14.05 -7.45 6.80
CA ALA A 155 -13.45 -7.86 8.06
C ALA A 155 -12.62 -6.72 8.67
N ARG A 156 -12.58 -6.63 10.00
CA ARG A 156 -11.89 -5.56 10.71
C ARG A 156 -10.96 -6.17 11.75
N PHE A 157 -9.69 -5.81 11.69
CA PHE A 157 -8.64 -6.41 12.51
C PHE A 157 -7.86 -5.35 13.27
N LEU A 158 -7.65 -5.57 14.57
CA LEU A 158 -6.81 -4.74 15.42
C LEU A 158 -5.55 -5.53 15.78
N ALA A 159 -4.37 -5.07 15.35
CA ALA A 159 -3.12 -5.65 15.78
C ALA A 159 -2.91 -5.39 17.28
N ALA A 160 -2.95 -6.46 18.09
CA ALA A 160 -2.81 -6.38 19.53
C ALA A 160 -2.10 -7.62 20.10
N PRO A 161 -1.14 -7.45 21.02
CA PRO A 161 -0.55 -8.57 21.76
C PRO A 161 -1.63 -9.38 22.48
N GLY A 162 -1.52 -10.70 22.44
CA GLY A 162 -2.50 -11.60 23.08
C GLY A 162 -3.85 -11.73 22.35
N GLY A 163 -3.99 -11.13 21.15
CA GLY A 163 -5.12 -11.40 20.26
C GLY A 163 -5.15 -12.84 19.73
N ALA A 164 -6.15 -13.15 18.90
CA ALA A 164 -6.27 -14.45 18.26
C ALA A 164 -5.23 -14.64 17.15
N SER A 165 -4.97 -15.87 16.71
CA SER A 165 -4.19 -16.07 15.48
C SER A 165 -4.91 -15.46 14.27
N ALA A 166 -4.19 -15.17 13.18
CA ALA A 166 -4.80 -14.58 11.98
C ALA A 166 -5.98 -15.41 11.42
N ALA A 167 -5.88 -16.74 11.47
CA ALA A 167 -6.95 -17.64 11.00
C ALA A 167 -8.19 -17.59 11.91
N GLU A 168 -8.00 -17.62 13.23
CA GLU A 168 -9.09 -17.51 14.20
C GLU A 168 -9.76 -16.13 14.13
N ALA A 169 -8.95 -15.06 14.07
CA ALA A 169 -9.44 -13.70 13.94
C ALA A 169 -10.26 -13.54 12.64
N TRP A 170 -9.78 -14.10 11.52
CA TRP A 170 -10.47 -14.04 10.24
C TRP A 170 -11.83 -14.73 10.29
N SER A 171 -11.88 -15.93 10.88
CA SER A 171 -13.13 -16.67 11.09
C SER A 171 -14.12 -15.89 11.97
N ALA A 172 -13.62 -15.28 13.05
CA ALA A 172 -14.42 -14.50 13.98
C ALA A 172 -14.90 -13.15 13.42
N ALA A 173 -14.13 -12.54 12.52
CA ALA A 173 -14.50 -11.27 11.87
C ALA A 173 -15.68 -11.42 10.89
N ALA A 174 -16.19 -12.65 10.71
CA ALA A 174 -17.43 -13.02 10.03
C ALA A 174 -17.70 -12.17 8.77
N PRO A 175 -16.80 -12.21 7.75
CA PRO A 175 -17.05 -11.50 6.49
C PRO A 175 -18.41 -11.96 5.96
N GLN A 176 -19.36 -11.03 5.84
CA GLN A 176 -20.78 -11.36 5.72
C GLN A 176 -21.17 -12.14 4.45
N ARG A 177 -20.23 -12.43 3.55
CA ARG A 177 -20.44 -13.24 2.35
C ARG A 177 -19.20 -14.05 2.00
N ASN A 178 -19.41 -15.30 1.61
CA ASN A 178 -18.42 -16.07 0.85
C ASN A 178 -17.97 -15.22 -0.36
N GLY A 179 -16.73 -14.72 -0.33
CA GLY A 179 -16.16 -13.88 -1.39
C GLY A 179 -15.75 -12.46 -0.99
N ASP A 180 -16.17 -11.95 0.19
CA ASP A 180 -15.70 -10.64 0.66
C ASP A 180 -14.31 -10.76 1.32
N ALA A 181 -13.31 -10.78 0.45
CA ALA A 181 -11.88 -10.72 0.77
C ALA A 181 -11.42 -9.31 1.23
N ALA A 182 -12.36 -8.38 1.46
CA ALA A 182 -12.08 -7.04 1.89
C ALA A 182 -11.80 -7.00 3.41
N TYR A 183 -10.76 -6.29 3.83
CA TYR A 183 -10.52 -6.05 5.24
C TYR A 183 -9.85 -4.70 5.56
N SER A 184 -9.98 -4.31 6.81
CA SER A 184 -9.24 -3.21 7.43
C SER A 184 -8.35 -3.73 8.56
N LEU A 185 -7.11 -3.25 8.66
CA LEU A 185 -6.14 -3.59 9.69
C LEU A 185 -5.68 -2.33 10.42
N ALA A 186 -5.98 -2.22 11.71
CA ALA A 186 -5.57 -1.12 12.58
C ALA A 186 -4.26 -1.43 13.32
N ILE A 187 -3.27 -0.54 13.18
CA ILE A 187 -1.95 -0.62 13.81
C ILE A 187 -1.63 0.73 14.43
N GLY A 188 -1.34 0.74 15.73
CA GLY A 188 -1.04 1.96 16.47
C GLY A 188 0.36 2.51 16.19
N PRO A 189 0.65 3.75 16.67
CA PRO A 189 2.00 4.30 16.65
C PRO A 189 2.89 3.58 17.68
N GLU A 190 4.12 4.05 17.91
CA GLU A 190 5.05 3.44 18.89
C GLU A 190 4.48 3.38 20.31
N GLY A 191 3.63 4.35 20.69
CA GLY A 191 2.92 4.37 21.96
C GLY A 191 1.67 3.47 21.99
N GLY A 192 1.34 2.80 20.90
CA GLY A 192 0.10 2.07 20.71
C GLY A 192 -1.14 2.96 20.69
N TRP A 193 -2.31 2.33 20.57
CA TRP A 193 -3.59 2.97 20.78
C TRP A 193 -3.83 3.21 22.28
N THR A 194 -4.51 4.29 22.63
CA THR A 194 -5.01 4.51 24.00
C THR A 194 -6.16 3.55 24.32
N PRO A 195 -6.49 3.32 25.61
CA PRO A 195 -7.64 2.49 25.97
C PRO A 195 -8.94 2.94 25.29
N GLY A 196 -9.22 4.24 25.23
CA GLY A 196 -10.42 4.75 24.56
C GLY A 196 -10.42 4.50 23.04
N GLU A 197 -9.27 4.59 22.37
CA GLU A 197 -9.15 4.26 20.94
C GLU A 197 -9.31 2.74 20.69
N ILE A 198 -8.79 1.90 21.59
CA ILE A 198 -9.01 0.45 21.56
C ILE A 198 -10.50 0.16 21.72
N ASP A 199 -11.16 0.75 22.72
CA ASP A 199 -12.59 0.57 22.97
C ASP A 199 -13.44 1.01 21.76
N ALA A 200 -13.07 2.11 21.10
CA ALA A 200 -13.73 2.57 19.87
C ALA A 200 -13.58 1.57 18.73
N LEU A 201 -12.37 1.01 18.52
CA LEU A 201 -12.11 -0.03 17.52
C LEU A 201 -12.91 -1.30 17.81
N LEU A 202 -12.92 -1.77 19.07
CA LEU A 202 -13.66 -2.96 19.49
C LEU A 202 -15.18 -2.76 19.34
N THR A 203 -15.70 -1.60 19.73
CA THR A 203 -17.11 -1.21 19.52
C THR A 203 -17.47 -1.19 18.04
N ALA A 204 -16.53 -0.83 17.18
CA ALA A 204 -16.66 -0.88 15.73
C ALA A 204 -16.40 -2.26 15.12
N HIS A 205 -16.45 -3.33 15.93
CA HIS A 205 -16.30 -4.73 15.55
C HIS A 205 -14.92 -5.10 14.99
N PHE A 206 -13.86 -4.40 15.38
CA PHE A 206 -12.51 -4.88 15.11
C PHE A 206 -12.20 -6.10 16.00
N VAL A 207 -11.75 -7.18 15.39
CA VAL A 207 -11.28 -8.39 16.07
C VAL A 207 -9.79 -8.28 16.31
N THR A 208 -9.33 -8.58 17.52
CA THR A 208 -7.91 -8.53 17.84
C THR A 208 -7.15 -9.67 17.16
N VAL A 209 -6.03 -9.34 16.53
CA VAL A 209 -5.12 -10.30 15.89
C VAL A 209 -3.73 -10.17 16.48
N ASN A 210 -3.16 -11.31 16.84
CA ASN A 210 -1.79 -11.43 17.32
C ASN A 210 -0.83 -11.66 16.15
N LEU A 211 0.25 -10.86 16.10
CA LEU A 211 1.24 -10.88 15.03
C LEU A 211 2.56 -11.56 15.42
N GLY A 212 2.60 -12.20 16.59
CA GLY A 212 3.76 -12.96 17.07
C GLY A 212 3.98 -12.83 18.57
N THR A 213 5.06 -13.41 19.08
CA THR A 213 5.39 -13.35 20.51
C THR A 213 6.14 -12.08 20.92
N ALA A 214 6.79 -11.41 19.97
CA ALA A 214 7.54 -10.18 20.19
C ALA A 214 6.66 -8.94 19.97
N ILE A 215 6.98 -7.86 20.68
CA ILE A 215 6.42 -6.54 20.38
C ILE A 215 7.03 -6.03 19.07
N LEU A 216 6.19 -5.89 18.05
CA LEU A 216 6.60 -5.41 16.74
C LEU A 216 6.57 -3.87 16.69
N ARG A 217 7.55 -3.27 16.02
CA ARG A 217 7.45 -1.86 15.61
C ARG A 217 6.37 -1.69 14.56
N ALA A 218 5.83 -0.48 14.42
CA ALA A 218 4.75 -0.20 13.47
C ALA A 218 5.02 -0.68 12.02
N PRO A 219 6.19 -0.45 11.38
CA PRO A 219 6.43 -0.95 10.02
C PRO A 219 6.40 -2.48 9.93
N THR A 220 7.00 -3.16 10.92
CA THR A 220 7.03 -4.62 11.00
C THR A 220 5.63 -5.19 11.24
N ALA A 221 4.83 -4.53 12.08
CA ALA A 221 3.43 -4.90 12.30
C ALA A 221 2.60 -4.77 11.02
N VAL A 222 2.83 -3.73 10.19
CA VAL A 222 2.18 -3.57 8.87
C VAL A 222 2.52 -4.77 7.97
N ALA A 223 3.80 -5.08 7.81
CA ALA A 223 4.24 -6.19 6.97
C ALA A 223 3.70 -7.54 7.46
N ALA A 224 3.83 -7.82 8.76
CA ALA A 224 3.41 -9.08 9.37
C ALA A 224 1.88 -9.27 9.30
N GLY A 225 1.11 -8.23 9.65
CA GLY A 225 -0.34 -8.28 9.64
C GLY A 225 -0.92 -8.46 8.24
N LEU A 226 -0.45 -7.66 7.26
CA LEU A 226 -0.87 -7.82 5.87
C LEU A 226 -0.53 -9.21 5.34
N SER A 227 0.70 -9.69 5.57
CA SER A 227 1.14 -11.00 5.08
C SER A 227 0.32 -12.15 5.68
N ALA A 228 0.07 -12.12 6.99
CA ALA A 228 -0.70 -13.16 7.67
C ALA A 228 -2.18 -13.19 7.23
N LEU A 229 -2.81 -12.02 7.11
CA LEU A 229 -4.21 -11.91 6.69
C LEU A 229 -4.37 -12.25 5.20
N ASN A 230 -3.48 -11.79 4.34
CA ASN A 230 -3.49 -12.15 2.91
C ASN A 230 -3.29 -13.66 2.70
N ALA A 231 -2.41 -14.30 3.46
CA ALA A 231 -2.22 -15.75 3.37
C ALA A 231 -3.44 -16.55 3.84
N THR A 232 -4.20 -16.00 4.79
CA THR A 232 -5.45 -16.61 5.30
C THR A 232 -6.58 -16.45 4.28
N ARG A 233 -6.68 -15.28 3.66
CA ARG A 233 -7.66 -14.94 2.63
C ARG A 233 -7.57 -15.78 1.35
N LEU A 234 -6.37 -16.26 1.01
CA LEU A 234 -6.13 -17.06 -0.20
C LEU A 234 -6.49 -18.55 -0.03
N ARG A 235 -6.88 -18.99 1.17
CA ARG A 235 -7.32 -20.35 1.47
C ARG A 235 -8.83 -20.47 1.36
#